data_AF-A0A1H4R9Z2-F1
#
_entry.id   AF-A0A1H4R9Z2-F1
#
_cell.length_a   1.000
_cell.length_b   1.000
_cell.length_c   1.000
_cell.angle_alpha   90.00
_cell.angle_beta   90.00
_cell.angle_gamma   90.00
#
_symmetry.space_group_name_H-M   'P 1'
#
loop_
_entity.id
_entity.type
_entity.pdbx_description
1 polymer ?
#
loop_
_entity_poly.entity_id
_entity_poly.type
_entity_poly.pdbx_seq_one_letter_code
_entity_poly.pdbx_strand_id
1 'polypeptide(L)'
;MSEAGSTTEHMTSAGEKWTEAYIEAWRSNDPERIGALFTEDARYLTSPDSEPRVGRQAIVDGWLEDLDDPGTWTFEWSVLHEHDDFVAVQGRTEYPAERDYLNLWMIRLDAEGRATEFTEWYMPRPHSP
;
A
#
# COMPACT_ATOMS: atom_id res chain seq x y z
N MET A 1 -41.71 18.52 9.42
CA MET A 1 -40.30 18.83 9.74
C MET A 1 -39.47 17.68 9.19
N SER A 2 -38.77 17.90 8.08
CA SER A 2 -37.90 16.90 7.46
C SER A 2 -36.51 17.07 8.04
N GLU A 3 -35.96 16.04 8.66
CA GLU A 3 -34.54 16.00 9.00
C GLU A 3 -33.76 15.86 7.69
N ALA A 4 -32.93 16.87 7.41
CA ALA A 4 -31.96 16.81 6.34
C ALA A 4 -30.86 15.84 6.78
N GLY A 5 -30.65 14.76 6.01
CA GLY A 5 -29.49 13.91 6.15
C GLY A 5 -28.23 14.76 5.99
N SER A 6 -27.44 14.85 7.05
CA SER A 6 -26.12 15.47 6.99
C SER A 6 -25.20 14.53 6.23
N THR A 7 -24.91 14.86 4.97
CA THR A 7 -23.80 14.25 4.25
C THR A 7 -22.51 14.69 4.94
N THR A 8 -21.95 13.83 5.78
CA THR A 8 -20.60 14.02 6.31
C THR A 8 -19.64 13.98 5.13
N GLU A 9 -18.95 15.08 4.84
CA GLU A 9 -17.78 15.07 3.97
C GLU A 9 -16.72 14.17 4.64
N HIS A 10 -16.46 13.00 4.06
CA HIS A 10 -15.33 12.17 4.46
C HIS A 10 -14.05 12.87 3.98
N MET A 11 -13.35 13.51 4.93
CA MET A 11 -12.01 14.03 4.70
C MET A 11 -11.05 12.85 4.52
N THR A 12 -10.31 12.81 3.40
CA THR A 12 -9.35 11.74 3.12
C THR A 12 -8.29 11.63 4.22
N SER A 13 -8.14 10.43 4.80
CA SER A 13 -7.19 10.13 5.89
C SER A 13 -5.73 10.12 5.41
N ALA A 14 -4.76 10.02 6.34
CA ALA A 14 -3.36 9.89 5.95
C ALA A 14 -3.10 8.52 5.32
N GLY A 15 -3.73 7.47 5.85
CA GLY A 15 -3.68 6.13 5.28
C GLY A 15 -4.26 6.04 3.88
N GLU A 16 -5.40 6.68 3.62
CA GLU A 16 -5.99 6.73 2.28
C GLU A 16 -5.05 7.44 1.29
N LYS A 17 -4.49 8.60 1.65
CA LYS A 17 -3.53 9.33 0.80
C LYS A 17 -2.28 8.52 0.51
N TRP A 18 -1.72 7.84 1.51
CA TRP A 18 -0.53 7.03 1.32
C TRP A 18 -0.83 5.82 0.42
N THR A 19 -1.98 5.17 0.61
CA THR A 19 -2.39 4.02 -0.20
C THR A 19 -2.62 4.41 -1.66
N GLU A 20 -3.28 5.54 -1.90
CA GLU A 20 -3.43 6.11 -3.24
C GLU A 20 -2.08 6.40 -3.90
N ALA A 21 -1.16 7.05 -3.15
CA ALA A 21 0.18 7.34 -3.64
C ALA A 21 1.00 6.07 -3.93
N TYR A 22 0.87 5.02 -3.11
CA TYR A 22 1.51 3.72 -3.32
C TYR A 22 1.05 3.10 -4.64
N ILE A 23 -0.25 3.11 -4.90
CA ILE A 23 -0.82 2.56 -6.13
C ILE A 23 -0.34 3.35 -7.36
N GLU A 24 -0.23 4.67 -7.28
CA GLU A 24 0.34 5.48 -8.37
C GLU A 24 1.84 5.21 -8.60
N ALA A 25 2.60 5.01 -7.52
CA ALA A 25 3.99 4.60 -7.61
C ALA A 25 4.12 3.22 -8.28
N TRP A 26 3.31 2.24 -7.86
CA TRP A 26 3.28 0.90 -8.45
C TRP A 26 2.85 0.90 -9.91
N ARG A 27 1.85 1.71 -10.28
CA ARG A 27 1.39 1.85 -11.68
C ARG A 27 2.46 2.42 -12.60
N SER A 28 3.33 3.29 -12.08
CA SER A 28 4.33 3.97 -12.89
C SER A 28 5.73 3.36 -12.79
N ASN A 29 6.00 2.59 -11.73
CA ASN A 29 7.34 2.15 -11.33
C ASN A 29 8.36 3.31 -11.32
N ASP A 30 7.90 4.53 -11.02
CA ASP A 30 8.74 5.73 -10.99
C ASP A 30 9.57 5.75 -9.69
N PRO A 31 10.92 5.71 -9.78
CA PRO A 31 11.79 5.67 -8.60
C PRO A 31 11.58 6.87 -7.66
N GLU A 32 11.25 8.04 -8.19
CA GLU A 32 11.02 9.24 -7.36
C GLU A 32 9.70 9.13 -6.59
N ARG A 33 8.65 8.59 -7.23
CA ARG A 33 7.36 8.35 -6.57
C ARG A 33 7.45 7.26 -5.53
N ILE A 34 8.14 6.17 -5.83
CA ILE A 34 8.40 5.10 -4.86
C ILE A 34 9.16 5.68 -3.66
N GLY A 35 10.24 6.41 -3.90
CA GLY A 35 11.04 7.01 -2.83
C GLY A 35 10.27 8.00 -1.95
N ALA A 36 9.35 8.79 -2.54
CA ALA A 36 8.54 9.76 -1.81
C ALA A 36 7.60 9.13 -0.77
N LEU A 37 7.25 7.84 -0.90
CA LEU A 37 6.40 7.13 0.04
C LEU A 37 7.07 6.85 1.39
N PHE A 38 8.39 6.85 1.44
CA PHE A 38 9.16 6.30 2.57
C PHE A 38 10.06 7.35 3.23
N THR A 39 10.23 7.25 4.56
CA THR A 39 11.29 7.97 5.27
C THR A 39 12.67 7.49 4.84
N GLU A 40 13.71 8.26 5.15
CA GLU A 40 15.08 7.96 4.74
C GLU A 40 15.55 6.59 5.27
N ASP A 41 15.11 6.22 6.47
CA ASP A 41 15.48 5.03 7.25
C ASP A 41 14.37 3.97 7.31
N ALA A 42 13.35 4.07 6.45
CA ALA A 42 12.18 3.21 6.49
C ALA A 42 12.52 1.71 6.34
N ARG A 43 11.61 0.86 6.83
CA ARG A 43 11.69 -0.60 6.72
C ARG A 43 10.53 -1.13 5.87
N TYR A 44 10.85 -1.85 4.81
CA TYR A 44 9.84 -2.43 3.91
C TYR A 44 9.97 -3.95 3.89
N LEU A 45 8.92 -4.63 4.32
CA LEU A 45 8.81 -6.09 4.36
C LEU A 45 7.73 -6.54 3.36
N THR A 46 8.15 -7.27 2.32
CA THR A 46 7.26 -7.86 1.30
C THR A 46 6.50 -9.10 1.81
N SER A 47 6.89 -9.63 2.97
CA SER A 47 6.16 -10.63 3.76
C SER A 47 6.56 -10.48 5.23
N PRO A 48 5.77 -10.96 6.21
CA PRO A 48 6.08 -10.80 7.64
C PRO A 48 7.36 -11.50 8.12
N ASP A 49 7.87 -12.44 7.34
CA ASP A 49 9.07 -13.23 7.61
C ASP A 49 10.26 -12.92 6.68
N SER A 50 10.09 -11.94 5.77
CA SER A 50 11.17 -11.49 4.90
C SER A 50 12.20 -10.66 5.65
N GLU A 51 13.47 -10.71 5.21
CA GLU A 51 14.46 -9.73 5.62
C GLU A 51 14.03 -8.35 5.08
N PRO A 52 13.90 -7.31 5.93
CA PRO A 52 13.47 -5.99 5.51
C PRO A 52 14.47 -5.35 4.55
N ARG A 53 13.95 -4.63 3.55
CA ARG A 53 14.70 -3.57 2.89
C ARG A 53 14.77 -2.38 3.84
N VAL A 54 15.98 -1.92 4.16
CA VAL A 54 16.22 -0.84 5.12
C VAL A 54 16.79 0.37 4.41
N GLY A 55 16.08 1.49 4.53
CA GLY A 55 16.41 2.78 3.94
C GLY A 55 15.81 2.99 2.55
N ARG A 56 15.47 4.25 2.24
CA ARG A 56 14.72 4.62 1.02
C ARG A 56 15.36 4.06 -0.26
N GLN A 57 16.67 4.17 -0.40
CA GLN A 57 17.36 3.70 -1.62
C GLN A 57 17.22 2.18 -1.80
N ALA A 58 17.41 1.40 -0.73
CA ALA A 58 17.28 -0.06 -0.81
C ALA A 58 15.84 -0.49 -1.12
N ILE A 59 14.84 0.27 -0.64
CA ILE A 59 13.44 0.05 -0.97
C ILE A 59 13.18 0.29 -2.45
N VAL A 60 13.65 1.42 -2.99
CA VAL A 60 13.50 1.75 -4.41
C VAL A 60 14.18 0.70 -5.30
N ASP A 61 15.43 0.37 -5.01
CA ASP A 61 16.20 -0.60 -5.80
C ASP A 61 15.51 -1.97 -5.81
N GLY A 62 15.14 -2.47 -4.63
CA GLY A 62 14.48 -3.76 -4.53
C GLY A 62 13.06 -3.77 -5.12
N TRP A 63 12.34 -2.64 -5.07
CA TRP A 63 11.03 -2.54 -5.73
C TRP A 63 11.20 -2.72 -7.25
N LEU A 64 12.21 -2.07 -7.84
CA LEU A 64 12.48 -2.16 -9.27
C LEU A 64 13.01 -3.54 -9.69
N GLU A 65 13.59 -4.31 -8.78
CA GLU A 65 13.95 -5.72 -9.02
C GLU A 65 12.70 -6.62 -9.10
N ASP A 66 11.66 -6.31 -8.32
CA ASP A 66 10.43 -7.11 -8.20
C ASP A 66 9.25 -6.56 -9.01
N LEU A 67 9.46 -5.54 -9.85
CA LEU A 67 8.38 -4.77 -10.44
C LEU A 67 7.40 -5.62 -11.25
N ASP A 68 6.12 -5.24 -11.18
CA ASP A 68 5.11 -5.70 -12.09
C ASP A 68 5.02 -4.79 -13.31
N ASP A 69 4.70 -5.37 -14.46
CA ASP A 69 4.44 -4.61 -15.68
C ASP A 69 3.20 -3.70 -15.49
N PRO A 70 3.30 -2.38 -15.80
CA PRO A 70 2.16 -1.48 -15.70
C PRO A 70 0.93 -1.97 -16.47
N GLY A 71 -0.20 -2.05 -15.77
CA GLY A 71 -1.49 -2.42 -16.36
C GLY A 71 -1.77 -3.93 -16.45
N THR A 72 -0.90 -4.79 -15.90
CA THR A 72 -1.13 -6.24 -15.83
C THR A 72 -1.81 -6.70 -14.54
N TRP A 73 -2.10 -5.78 -13.61
CA TRP A 73 -2.70 -6.09 -12.32
C TRP A 73 -3.80 -5.09 -11.95
N THR A 74 -4.70 -5.52 -11.05
CA THR A 74 -5.64 -4.64 -10.35
C THR A 74 -5.47 -4.77 -8.85
N PHE A 75 -5.71 -3.68 -8.12
CA PHE A 75 -5.68 -3.65 -6.67
C PHE A 75 -6.91 -2.91 -6.14
N GLU A 76 -7.82 -3.65 -5.52
CA GLU A 76 -8.95 -3.10 -4.77
C GLU A 76 -8.58 -3.03 -3.29
N TRP A 77 -8.97 -1.97 -2.59
CA TRP A 77 -8.54 -1.76 -1.21
C TRP A 77 -9.54 -0.95 -0.37
N SER A 78 -9.39 -1.07 0.95
CA SER A 78 -10.02 -0.21 1.94
C SER A 78 -9.16 -0.10 3.21
N VAL A 79 -9.21 1.06 3.89
CA VAL A 79 -8.62 1.20 5.23
C VAL A 79 -9.54 0.49 6.23
N LEU A 80 -9.02 -0.53 6.91
CA LEU A 80 -9.74 -1.22 7.99
C LEU A 80 -9.68 -0.41 9.30
N HIS A 81 -8.53 0.19 9.57
CA HIS A 81 -8.29 0.95 10.78
C HIS A 81 -7.15 1.94 10.59
N GLU A 82 -7.30 3.12 11.18
CA GLU A 82 -6.25 4.14 11.28
C GLU A 82 -6.34 4.78 12.66
N HIS A 83 -5.21 4.80 13.38
CA HIS A 83 -5.09 5.42 14.69
C HIS A 83 -3.64 5.86 14.93
N ASP A 84 -3.45 7.13 15.32
CA ASP A 84 -2.14 7.77 15.46
C ASP A 84 -1.28 7.61 14.20
N ASP A 85 -0.14 6.92 14.32
CA ASP A 85 0.79 6.63 13.23
C ASP A 85 0.46 5.33 12.48
N PHE A 86 -0.45 4.50 12.98
CA PHE A 86 -0.69 3.17 12.45
C PHE A 86 -1.88 3.12 11.49
N VAL A 87 -1.68 2.44 10.36
CA VAL A 87 -2.70 2.19 9.33
C VAL A 87 -2.73 0.69 8.99
N ALA A 88 -3.93 0.12 8.95
CA ALA A 88 -4.20 -1.21 8.43
C ALA A 88 -5.07 -1.12 7.18
N VAL A 89 -4.55 -1.60 6.05
CA VAL A 89 -5.24 -1.61 4.75
C VAL A 89 -5.52 -3.06 4.36
N GLN A 90 -6.77 -3.37 4.05
CA GLN A 90 -7.11 -4.61 3.38
C GLN A 90 -7.13 -4.37 1.89
N GLY A 91 -6.59 -5.31 1.12
CA GLY A 91 -6.66 -5.25 -0.33
C GLY A 91 -6.84 -6.60 -0.99
N ARG A 92 -7.00 -6.57 -2.30
CA ARG A 92 -6.98 -7.74 -3.16
C ARG A 92 -6.19 -7.39 -4.42
N THR A 93 -5.06 -8.07 -4.62
CA THR A 93 -4.31 -8.01 -5.87
C THR A 93 -4.76 -9.12 -6.81
N GLU A 94 -5.20 -8.76 -8.02
CA GLU A 94 -5.50 -9.71 -9.08
C GLU A 94 -4.52 -9.53 -10.24
N TYR A 95 -3.90 -10.64 -10.64
CA TYR A 95 -3.11 -10.77 -11.87
C TYR A 95 -3.94 -11.64 -12.83
N PRO A 96 -4.63 -11.04 -13.83
CA PRO A 96 -5.57 -11.78 -14.67
C PRO A 96 -4.93 -13.00 -15.32
N ALA A 97 -5.63 -14.14 -15.24
CA ALA A 97 -5.18 -15.46 -15.70
C ALA A 97 -3.97 -16.09 -14.96
N GLU A 98 -3.40 -15.44 -13.94
CA GLU A 98 -2.25 -15.99 -13.20
C GLU A 98 -2.49 -16.21 -11.69
N ARG A 99 -2.83 -15.15 -10.95
CA ARG A 99 -2.81 -15.15 -9.47
C ARG A 99 -3.90 -14.24 -8.89
N ASP A 100 -4.36 -14.57 -7.69
CA ASP A 100 -5.32 -13.79 -6.92
C ASP A 100 -4.90 -13.84 -5.44
N TYR A 101 -4.74 -12.67 -4.82
CA TYR A 101 -4.27 -12.53 -3.44
C TYR A 101 -5.23 -11.69 -2.61
N LEU A 102 -5.49 -12.10 -1.36
CA LEU A 102 -5.96 -11.20 -0.34
C LEU A 102 -4.74 -10.62 0.39
N ASN A 103 -4.71 -9.30 0.54
CA ASN A 103 -3.62 -8.57 1.14
C ASN A 103 -4.08 -7.90 2.44
N LEU A 104 -3.20 -7.82 3.42
CA LEU A 104 -3.29 -6.94 4.57
C LEU A 104 -1.96 -6.20 4.69
N TRP A 105 -1.99 -4.88 4.50
CA TRP A 105 -0.83 -4.03 4.71
C TRP A 105 -0.91 -3.39 6.08
N MET A 106 0.19 -3.46 6.82
CA MET A 106 0.38 -2.75 8.08
C MET A 106 1.44 -1.67 7.88
N ILE A 107 1.08 -0.43 8.15
CA ILE A 107 1.89 0.74 7.80
C ILE A 107 2.03 1.63 9.03
N ARG A 108 3.23 2.17 9.26
CA ARG A 108 3.47 3.27 10.21
C ARG A 108 3.87 4.53 9.46
N LEU A 109 3.13 5.62 9.66
CA LEU A 109 3.36 6.91 9.00
C LEU A 109 4.00 7.93 9.95
N ASP A 110 4.93 8.73 9.43
CA ASP A 110 5.43 9.92 10.13
C ASP A 110 4.42 11.08 10.07
N ALA A 111 4.75 12.20 10.71
CA ALA A 111 3.90 13.39 10.74
C ALA A 111 3.71 14.05 9.35
N GLU A 112 4.55 13.71 8.36
CA GLU A 112 4.42 14.16 6.97
C GLU A 112 3.67 13.14 6.10
N GLY A 113 3.22 12.02 6.67
CA GLY A 113 2.48 10.98 5.96
C GLY A 113 3.35 10.03 5.14
N ARG A 114 4.65 9.91 5.45
CA ARG A 114 5.56 8.92 4.82
C ARG A 114 5.69 7.70 5.69
N ALA A 115 5.82 6.52 5.07
CA ALA A 115 6.01 5.27 5.78
C ALA A 115 7.40 5.19 6.43
N THR A 116 7.42 4.95 7.73
CA THR A 116 8.60 4.52 8.50
C THR A 116 8.71 2.98 8.51
N GLU A 117 7.58 2.29 8.43
CA GLU A 117 7.52 0.83 8.31
C GLU A 117 6.33 0.41 7.46
N PHE A 118 6.53 -0.62 6.64
CA PHE A 118 5.49 -1.31 5.88
C PHE A 118 5.72 -2.81 5.98
N THR A 119 4.67 -3.56 6.26
CA THR A 119 4.67 -5.03 6.17
C THR A 119 3.45 -5.49 5.39
N GLU A 120 3.69 -6.26 4.35
CA GLU A 120 2.64 -6.96 3.64
C GLU A 120 2.40 -8.36 4.24
N TRP A 121 1.13 -8.69 4.44
CA TRP A 121 0.65 -10.05 4.57
C TRP A 121 -0.18 -10.37 3.35
N TYR A 122 0.00 -11.55 2.76
CA TYR A 122 -0.83 -11.98 1.65
C TYR A 122 -1.25 -13.44 1.81
N MET A 123 -2.41 -13.77 1.25
CA MET A 123 -2.92 -15.14 1.17
C MET A 123 -3.36 -15.43 -0.26
N PRO A 124 -2.79 -16.44 -0.94
CA PRO A 124 -3.23 -16.83 -2.27
C PRO A 124 -4.66 -17.39 -2.19
N ARG A 125 -5.49 -17.00 -3.15
CA ARG A 125 -6.80 -17.57 -3.38
C ARG A 125 -6.74 -18.65 -4.46
N PRO A 126 -7.67 -19.62 -4.45
CA PRO A 126 -7.84 -20.51 -5.60
C PRO A 126 -8.13 -19.67 -6.84
N HIS A 127 -7.24 -19.77 -7.82
CA HIS A 127 -7.38 -19.10 -9.10
C HIS A 127 -7.85 -20.11 -10.14
N SER A 128 -8.98 -19.82 -10.80
CA SER A 128 -9.43 -20.59 -11.97
C SER A 128 -9.12 -19.76 -13.21
N PRO A 129 -8.33 -20.30 -14.17
CA PRO A 129 -7.97 -19.60 -15.40
C PRO A 129 -9.16 -19.34 -16.33
#